data_AF-A3QHM6-F1
#
_entry.id   AF-A3QHM6-F1
#
_cell.length_a   1.000
_cell.length_b   1.000
_cell.length_c   1.000
_cell.angle_alpha   90.00
_cell.angle_beta   90.00
_cell.angle_gamma   90.00
#
_symmetry.space_group_name_H-M   'P 1'
#
loop_
_entity.id
_entity.type
_entity.pdbx_description
1 polymer ?
#
loop_
_entity_poly.entity_id
_entity_poly.type
_entity_poly.pdbx_seq_one_letter_code
_entity_poly.pdbx_strand_id
1 'polypeptide(L)'
;MSIDIRQKVSRFMNKSLDMEWPVGVVDFESSTFIVDGSKPLQHVQDDIETAFLWCWSIKDHLIEQLLASNSKVKKKTIEDEINTYHSLLLCSDVANGLKHKTLNKSRSKKYAKLSVIQTILINKETVSMIQKLDGQYFITPSNGDCVKVKASIISQDEEYLSDAYECLSKSLEAWGEISSKFSDI
;
A
#
# COMPACT_ATOMS: atom_id res chain seq x y z
N MET A 1 30.02 26.45 -37.20
CA MET A 1 29.36 26.14 -35.91
C MET A 1 30.24 25.11 -35.21
N SER A 2 30.91 25.52 -34.13
CA SER A 2 32.25 25.03 -33.77
C SER A 2 32.27 23.60 -33.21
N ILE A 3 33.33 22.88 -33.59
CA ILE A 3 33.75 21.59 -33.04
C ILE A 3 33.77 21.61 -31.49
N ASP A 4 34.02 22.78 -30.90
CA ASP A 4 34.05 23.03 -29.45
C ASP A 4 32.70 22.82 -28.74
N ILE A 5 31.56 23.17 -29.37
CA ILE A 5 30.24 22.93 -28.78
C ILE A 5 29.92 21.43 -28.78
N ARG A 6 30.24 20.72 -29.88
CA ARG A 6 30.03 19.27 -29.96
C ARG A 6 30.90 18.52 -28.95
N GLN A 7 32.16 18.93 -28.77
CA GLN A 7 33.05 18.34 -27.76
C GLN A 7 32.58 18.63 -26.33
N LYS A 8 32.06 19.82 -26.04
CA LYS A 8 31.45 20.14 -24.73
C LYS A 8 30.22 19.26 -24.47
N VAL A 9 29.33 19.12 -25.45
CA VAL A 9 28.15 18.24 -25.34
C VAL A 9 28.56 16.79 -25.12
N SER A 10 29.49 16.25 -25.92
CA SER A 10 30.01 14.88 -25.74
C SER A 10 30.72 14.69 -24.39
N ARG A 11 31.43 15.70 -23.89
CA ARG A 11 32.06 15.66 -22.56
C ARG A 11 31.03 15.59 -21.44
N PHE A 12 29.96 16.38 -21.50
CA PHE A 12 28.90 16.33 -20.49
C PHE A 12 28.07 15.05 -20.59
N MET A 13 27.82 14.53 -21.79
CA MET A 13 27.21 13.22 -22.01
C MET A 13 28.05 12.08 -21.43
N ASN A 14 29.35 12.06 -21.68
CA ASN A 14 30.24 11.04 -21.10
C ASN A 14 30.33 11.17 -19.58
N LYS A 15 30.31 12.40 -19.04
CA LYS A 15 30.30 12.64 -17.59
C LYS A 15 28.99 12.20 -16.91
N SER A 16 27.86 12.21 -17.62
CA SER A 16 26.60 11.63 -17.12
C SER A 16 26.54 10.10 -17.24
N LEU A 17 27.30 9.51 -18.17
CA LEU A 17 27.42 8.06 -18.33
C LEU A 17 28.42 7.45 -17.34
N ASP A 18 29.37 8.25 -16.85
CA ASP A 18 30.45 7.86 -15.93
C ASP A 18 30.17 8.29 -14.48
N MET A 19 28.91 8.22 -14.06
CA MET A 19 28.57 8.32 -12.63
C MET A 19 28.80 6.95 -12.00
N GLU A 20 29.86 6.83 -11.19
CA GLU A 20 30.05 5.65 -10.35
C GLU A 20 28.80 5.43 -9.50
N TRP A 21 28.23 4.22 -9.62
CA TRP A 21 27.12 3.80 -8.79
C TRP A 21 27.57 3.88 -7.33
N PRO A 22 26.80 4.52 -6.43
CA PRO A 22 27.10 4.45 -5.02
C PRO A 22 27.09 2.97 -4.62
N VAL A 23 28.26 2.48 -4.18
CA VAL A 23 28.40 1.10 -3.74
C VAL A 23 27.85 1.03 -2.31
N GLY A 24 26.60 0.60 -2.15
CA GLY A 24 25.95 0.41 -0.86
C GLY A 24 24.43 0.57 -0.90
N VAL A 25 23.77 0.21 0.20
CA VAL A 25 22.37 0.59 0.47
C VAL A 25 22.40 2.08 0.81
N VAL A 26 21.81 2.92 -0.05
CA VAL A 26 21.72 4.36 0.21
C VAL A 26 20.54 4.59 1.15
N ASP A 27 20.82 5.19 2.31
CA ASP A 27 19.79 5.70 3.21
C ASP A 27 19.27 7.04 2.67
N PHE A 28 17.99 7.08 2.30
CA PHE A 28 17.36 8.14 1.52
C PHE A 28 16.86 9.33 2.36
N GLU A 29 17.06 9.34 3.67
CA GLU A 29 16.54 10.43 4.52
C GLU A 29 17.23 11.79 4.30
N SER A 30 18.43 11.82 3.69
CA SER A 30 19.28 13.03 3.63
C SER A 30 19.42 13.67 2.25
N SER A 31 18.78 13.14 1.20
CA SER A 31 18.93 13.66 -0.18
C SER A 31 17.62 13.49 -0.98
N THR A 32 17.19 14.54 -1.68
CA THR A 32 15.97 14.53 -2.49
C THR A 32 16.20 13.83 -3.83
N PHE A 33 15.76 12.57 -3.91
CA PHE A 33 15.75 11.77 -5.13
C PHE A 33 14.33 11.68 -5.70
N ILE A 34 14.22 11.67 -7.03
CA ILE A 34 12.96 11.48 -7.75
C ILE A 34 13.11 10.25 -8.65
N VAL A 35 12.22 9.26 -8.48
CA VAL A 35 12.14 8.08 -9.37
C VAL A 35 11.05 8.34 -10.40
N ASP A 36 11.46 8.49 -11.66
CA ASP A 36 10.53 8.69 -12.78
C ASP A 36 9.94 7.36 -13.26
N GLY A 37 8.67 7.35 -13.68
CA GLY A 37 7.97 6.16 -14.16
C GLY A 37 7.37 5.22 -13.10
N SER A 38 7.36 5.62 -11.81
CA SER A 38 6.64 4.89 -10.75
C SER A 38 5.43 5.70 -10.24
N LYS A 39 4.32 5.02 -9.90
CA LYS A 39 3.16 5.68 -9.28
C LYS A 39 3.60 6.26 -7.92
N PRO A 40 3.29 7.53 -7.59
CA PRO A 40 3.65 8.12 -6.31
C PRO A 40 3.15 7.26 -5.14
N LEU A 41 3.98 7.09 -4.10
CA LEU A 41 3.63 6.26 -2.92
C LEU A 41 2.29 6.65 -2.31
N GLN A 42 2.02 7.95 -2.23
CA GLN A 42 0.75 8.47 -1.73
C GLN A 42 -0.45 7.92 -2.52
N HIS A 43 -0.38 7.92 -3.86
CA HIS A 43 -1.48 7.38 -4.66
C HIS A 43 -1.61 5.86 -4.53
N VAL A 44 -0.52 5.13 -4.27
CA VAL A 44 -0.58 3.68 -3.99
C VAL A 44 -1.24 3.44 -2.63
N GLN A 45 -0.88 4.24 -1.62
CA GLN A 45 -1.52 4.21 -0.32
C GLN A 45 -3.03 4.52 -0.43
N ASP A 46 -3.42 5.57 -1.16
CA ASP A 46 -4.82 5.94 -1.38
C ASP A 46 -5.64 4.79 -2.00
N ASP A 47 -5.06 4.05 -2.96
CA ASP A 47 -5.72 2.89 -3.57
C ASP A 47 -5.97 1.78 -2.53
N ILE A 48 -4.97 1.47 -1.70
CA ILE A 48 -5.05 0.42 -0.68
C ILE A 48 -6.05 0.82 0.41
N GLU A 49 -6.00 2.08 0.88
CA GLU A 49 -6.94 2.63 1.85
C GLU A 49 -8.37 2.58 1.31
N THR A 50 -8.56 2.94 0.04
CA THR A 50 -9.86 2.83 -0.65
C THR A 50 -10.36 1.39 -0.69
N ALA A 51 -9.48 0.41 -0.94
CA ALA A 51 -9.85 -1.00 -0.91
C ALA A 51 -10.34 -1.46 0.48
N PHE A 52 -9.70 -1.03 1.57
CA PHE A 52 -10.17 -1.32 2.94
C PHE A 52 -11.54 -0.69 3.23
N LEU A 53 -11.77 0.55 2.77
CA LEU A 53 -13.06 1.23 2.95
C LEU A 53 -14.20 0.47 2.25
N TRP A 54 -13.99 0.04 1.01
CA TRP A 54 -14.98 -0.74 0.25
C TRP A 54 -15.15 -2.15 0.80
N CYS A 55 -14.07 -2.82 1.20
CA CYS A 55 -14.16 -4.13 1.82
C CYS A 55 -15.01 -4.09 3.10
N TRP A 56 -14.86 -3.04 3.91
CA TRP A 56 -15.66 -2.88 5.12
C TRP A 56 -17.11 -2.45 4.83
N SER A 57 -17.39 -1.74 3.73
CA SER A 57 -18.77 -1.35 3.38
C SER A 57 -19.64 -2.54 2.97
N ILE A 58 -19.04 -3.67 2.57
CA ILE A 58 -19.78 -4.93 2.30
C ILE A 58 -20.65 -5.33 3.48
N LYS A 59 -20.19 -5.09 4.71
CA LYS A 59 -20.90 -5.42 5.94
C LYS A 59 -22.34 -4.90 5.95
N ASP A 60 -22.53 -3.62 5.65
CA ASP A 60 -23.84 -2.97 5.77
C ASP A 60 -24.80 -3.52 4.71
N HIS A 61 -24.31 -3.72 3.48
CA HIS A 61 -25.08 -4.33 2.39
C HIS A 61 -25.44 -5.79 2.66
N LEU A 62 -24.49 -6.59 3.14
CA LEU A 62 -24.69 -8.01 3.41
C LEU A 62 -25.71 -8.21 4.54
N ILE A 63 -25.59 -7.44 5.62
CA ILE A 63 -26.56 -7.49 6.72
C ILE A 63 -27.96 -7.13 6.23
N GLU A 64 -28.11 -6.07 5.43
CA GLU A 64 -29.39 -5.67 4.88
C GLU A 64 -30.02 -6.78 4.03
N GLN A 65 -29.23 -7.38 3.13
CA GLN A 65 -29.66 -8.48 2.26
C GLN A 65 -30.07 -9.72 3.06
N LEU A 66 -29.26 -10.16 4.03
CA LEU A 66 -29.53 -11.35 4.83
C LEU A 66 -30.76 -11.19 5.75
N LEU A 67 -30.99 -10.00 6.29
CA LEU A 67 -32.18 -9.73 7.10
C LEU A 67 -33.46 -9.70 6.24
N ALA A 68 -33.35 -9.24 4.98
CA ALA A 68 -34.46 -9.25 4.04
C ALA A 68 -34.79 -10.67 3.54
N SER A 69 -33.77 -11.53 3.33
CA SER A 69 -33.97 -12.90 2.87
C SER A 69 -34.36 -13.86 4.00
N ASN A 70 -33.93 -13.61 5.23
CA ASN A 70 -34.15 -14.53 6.36
C ASN A 70 -34.58 -13.82 7.65
N SER A 71 -35.89 -13.73 7.86
CA SER A 71 -36.50 -13.09 9.03
C SER A 71 -36.17 -13.75 10.39
N LYS A 72 -35.62 -14.97 10.40
CA LYS A 72 -35.21 -15.65 11.64
C LYS A 72 -33.82 -15.22 12.11
N VAL A 73 -32.96 -14.78 11.19
CA VAL A 73 -31.61 -14.33 11.51
C VAL A 73 -31.70 -12.93 12.13
N LYS A 74 -31.04 -12.76 13.27
CA LYS A 74 -30.95 -11.46 13.94
C LYS A 74 -29.66 -10.79 13.56
N LYS A 75 -29.71 -9.46 13.37
CA LYS A 75 -28.51 -8.64 13.10
C LYS A 75 -27.36 -8.92 14.06
N LYS A 76 -27.68 -9.11 15.35
CA LYS A 76 -26.69 -9.43 16.37
C LYS A 76 -25.92 -10.71 16.07
N THR A 77 -26.59 -11.77 15.59
CA THR A 77 -25.95 -13.04 15.26
C THR A 77 -24.94 -12.86 14.13
N ILE A 78 -25.26 -12.06 13.11
CA ILE A 78 -24.34 -11.76 12.00
C ILE A 78 -23.15 -10.93 12.50
N GLU A 79 -23.39 -9.90 13.32
CA GLU A 79 -22.31 -9.09 13.92
C GLU A 79 -21.40 -9.92 14.84
N ASP A 80 -21.96 -10.84 15.62
CA ASP A 80 -21.19 -11.75 16.46
C ASP A 80 -20.33 -12.70 15.60
N GLU A 81 -20.87 -13.19 14.48
CA GLU A 81 -20.14 -14.01 13.51
C GLU A 81 -18.99 -13.22 12.85
N ILE A 82 -19.23 -11.99 12.41
CA ILE A 82 -18.20 -11.10 11.84
C ILE A 82 -17.02 -10.96 12.81
N ASN A 83 -17.29 -10.86 14.10
CA ASN A 83 -16.26 -10.68 15.13
C ASN A 83 -15.39 -11.93 15.37
N THR A 84 -15.70 -13.07 14.75
CA THR A 84 -14.86 -14.29 14.81
C THR A 84 -13.70 -14.25 13.80
N TYR A 85 -13.82 -13.45 12.74
CA TYR A 85 -12.81 -13.35 11.68
C TYR A 85 -11.80 -12.24 12.00
N HIS A 86 -10.57 -12.65 12.32
CA HIS A 86 -9.51 -11.69 12.65
C HIS A 86 -9.24 -10.67 11.54
N SER A 87 -9.26 -11.10 10.28
CA SER A 87 -9.11 -10.24 9.10
C SER A 87 -10.16 -9.13 9.06
N LEU A 88 -11.43 -9.44 9.35
CA LEU A 88 -12.52 -8.47 9.40
C LEU A 88 -12.38 -7.49 10.58
N LEU A 89 -11.86 -7.94 11.73
CA LEU A 89 -11.57 -7.07 12.87
C LEU A 89 -10.47 -6.05 12.52
N LEU A 90 -9.39 -6.48 11.84
CA LEU A 90 -8.33 -5.59 11.39
C LEU A 90 -8.82 -4.65 10.29
N CYS A 91 -9.55 -5.16 9.29
CA CYS A 91 -10.16 -4.37 8.22
C CYS A 91 -11.08 -3.28 8.79
N SER A 92 -11.88 -3.60 9.81
CA SER A 92 -12.73 -2.63 10.49
C SER A 92 -11.93 -1.50 11.12
N ASP A 93 -10.83 -1.81 11.79
CA ASP A 93 -10.03 -0.80 12.48
C ASP A 93 -9.35 0.15 11.49
N VAL A 94 -8.75 -0.39 10.43
CA VAL A 94 -8.15 0.40 9.35
C VAL A 94 -9.20 1.29 8.70
N ALA A 95 -10.33 0.73 8.25
CA ALA A 95 -11.40 1.49 7.60
C ALA A 95 -12.00 2.59 8.50
N ASN A 96 -12.22 2.30 9.78
CA ASN A 96 -12.77 3.27 10.72
C ASN A 96 -11.75 4.37 11.07
N GLY A 97 -10.46 4.03 11.16
CA GLY A 97 -9.38 4.99 11.33
C GLY A 97 -9.32 5.99 10.18
N LEU A 98 -9.44 5.49 8.94
CA LEU A 98 -9.50 6.31 7.72
C LEU A 98 -10.73 7.23 7.70
N LYS A 99 -11.93 6.72 8.01
CA LYS A 99 -13.17 7.51 8.01
C LYS A 99 -13.18 8.66 9.02
N HIS A 100 -12.62 8.44 10.21
CA HIS A 100 -12.75 9.37 11.32
C HIS A 100 -11.48 10.16 11.65
N LYS A 101 -10.41 10.01 10.85
CA LYS A 101 -9.05 10.52 11.11
C LYS A 101 -8.39 10.00 12.40
N THR A 102 -9.17 9.46 13.33
CA THR A 102 -8.72 8.89 14.61
C THR A 102 -9.65 7.74 14.98
N LEU A 103 -9.08 6.58 15.36
CA LEU A 103 -9.85 5.42 15.78
C LEU A 103 -10.16 5.48 17.28
N ASN A 104 -11.38 5.89 17.63
CA ASN A 104 -11.80 6.00 19.05
C ASN A 104 -12.25 4.67 19.67
N LYS A 105 -12.67 3.70 18.84
CA LYS A 105 -13.10 2.36 19.27
C LYS A 105 -12.55 1.33 18.29
N SER A 106 -11.76 0.39 18.81
CA SER A 106 -11.15 -0.70 18.04
C SER A 106 -11.91 -2.01 18.26
N ARG A 107 -12.25 -2.70 17.16
CA ARG A 107 -12.83 -4.05 17.21
C ARG A 107 -11.75 -5.11 17.43
N SER A 108 -10.55 -4.92 16.88
CA SER A 108 -9.42 -5.84 17.10
C SER A 108 -8.77 -5.70 18.48
N LYS A 109 -9.04 -4.60 19.20
CA LYS A 109 -8.34 -4.11 20.40
C LYS A 109 -6.86 -3.76 20.17
N LYS A 110 -6.38 -3.79 18.92
CA LYS A 110 -5.00 -3.46 18.54
C LYS A 110 -4.87 -2.08 17.90
N TYR A 111 -6.00 -1.39 17.67
CA TYR A 111 -6.05 -0.09 17.01
C TYR A 111 -5.26 -0.10 15.70
N ALA A 112 -5.55 -1.08 14.85
CA ALA A 112 -4.78 -1.37 13.66
C ALA A 112 -4.78 -0.20 12.67
N LYS A 113 -3.61 0.11 12.10
CA LYS A 113 -3.39 1.16 11.08
C LYS A 113 -2.60 0.62 9.91
N LEU A 114 -2.81 1.21 8.72
CA LEU A 114 -2.04 0.88 7.52
C LEU A 114 -0.66 1.56 7.57
N SER A 115 0.38 0.82 7.20
CA SER A 115 1.73 1.30 6.99
C SER A 115 2.17 0.90 5.59
N VAL A 116 2.42 1.89 4.72
CA VAL A 116 2.89 1.65 3.36
C VAL A 116 4.30 2.21 3.25
N ILE A 117 5.26 1.32 2.98
CA ILE A 117 6.66 1.67 2.85
C ILE A 117 7.09 1.37 1.42
N GLN A 118 7.77 2.34 0.79
CA GLN A 118 8.42 2.15 -0.50
C GLN A 118 9.91 1.89 -0.29
N THR A 119 10.44 0.87 -0.92
CA THR A 119 11.86 0.59 -1.00
C THR A 119 12.30 0.71 -2.45
N ILE A 120 13.25 1.58 -2.72
CA ILE A 120 13.84 1.75 -4.05
C ILE A 120 15.15 0.97 -4.08
N LEU A 121 15.19 -0.10 -4.90
CA LEU A 121 16.39 -0.89 -5.11
C LEU A 121 17.17 -0.31 -6.29
N ILE A 122 18.25 0.41 -5.98
CA ILE A 122 19.14 0.99 -6.98
C ILE A 122 20.31 0.03 -7.21
N ASN A 123 20.39 -0.57 -8.39
CA ASN A 123 21.59 -1.26 -8.87
C ASN A 123 21.71 -1.15 -10.40
N LYS A 124 22.84 -1.63 -10.95
CA LYS A 124 23.14 -1.58 -12.39
C LYS A 124 22.13 -2.33 -13.27
N GLU A 125 21.41 -3.28 -12.70
CA GLU A 125 20.43 -4.12 -13.40
C GLU A 125 19.03 -3.49 -13.38
N THR A 126 18.69 -2.74 -12.32
CA THR A 126 17.36 -2.17 -12.07
C THR A 126 17.21 -0.71 -12.50
N VAL A 127 18.29 -0.02 -12.85
CA VAL A 127 18.27 1.39 -13.24
C VAL A 127 18.91 1.60 -14.61
N SER A 128 18.19 2.28 -15.49
CA SER A 128 18.63 2.58 -16.87
C SER A 128 19.41 3.90 -16.95
N MET A 129 19.09 4.88 -16.10
CA MET A 129 19.67 6.21 -16.17
C MET A 129 19.63 6.92 -14.82
N ILE A 130 20.70 7.67 -14.51
CA ILE A 130 20.73 8.65 -13.40
C ILE A 130 21.06 10.02 -14.00
N GLN A 131 20.25 11.04 -13.69
CA GLN A 131 20.46 12.41 -14.11
C GLN A 131 20.49 13.33 -12.91
N LYS A 132 21.33 14.37 -12.93
CA LYS A 132 21.31 15.43 -11.92
C LYS A 132 20.78 16.71 -12.53
N LEU A 133 19.69 17.24 -11.99
CA LEU A 133 19.06 18.49 -12.41
C LEU A 133 18.75 19.33 -11.17
N ASP A 134 19.19 20.58 -11.14
CA ASP A 134 18.93 21.54 -10.05
C ASP A 134 19.23 21.02 -8.63
N GLY A 135 20.30 20.23 -8.51
CA GLY A 135 20.72 19.65 -7.22
C GLY A 135 19.97 18.38 -6.82
N GLN A 136 18.96 17.98 -7.58
CA GLN A 136 18.20 16.74 -7.39
C GLN A 136 18.71 15.65 -8.32
N TYR A 137 18.59 14.40 -7.88
CA TYR A 137 18.93 13.23 -8.68
C TYR A 137 17.65 12.54 -9.16
N PHE A 138 17.58 12.31 -10.46
CA PHE A 138 16.49 11.63 -11.15
C PHE A 138 16.97 10.24 -11.55
N ILE A 139 16.21 9.22 -11.16
CA ILE A 139 16.53 7.83 -11.41
C ILE A 139 15.44 7.26 -12.32
N THR A 140 15.84 6.75 -13.47
CA THR A 140 14.94 6.05 -14.39
C THR A 140 15.13 4.54 -14.21
N PRO A 141 14.11 3.81 -13.74
CA PRO A 141 14.16 2.35 -13.68
C PRO A 141 14.42 1.74 -15.05
N SER A 142 15.13 0.62 -15.10
CA SER A 142 15.21 -0.24 -16.29
C SER A 142 14.05 -1.24 -16.34
N ASN A 143 13.51 -1.61 -15.18
CA ASN A 143 12.44 -2.59 -15.00
C ASN A 143 11.65 -2.34 -13.70
N GLY A 144 10.59 -3.12 -13.48
CA GLY A 144 9.72 -3.00 -12.30
C GLY A 144 10.36 -3.43 -10.97
N ASP A 145 11.50 -4.13 -10.99
CA ASP A 145 12.16 -4.62 -9.77
C ASP A 145 12.89 -3.52 -8.99
N CYS A 146 13.05 -2.35 -9.61
CA CYS A 146 13.64 -1.16 -9.01
C CYS A 146 12.83 -0.58 -7.84
N VAL A 147 11.53 -0.87 -7.77
CA VAL A 147 10.64 -0.30 -6.75
C VAL A 147 9.82 -1.42 -6.12
N LYS A 148 9.97 -1.61 -4.81
CA LYS A 148 9.17 -2.53 -4.00
C LYS A 148 8.30 -1.72 -3.05
N VAL A 149 6.99 -1.95 -3.10
CA VAL A 149 6.05 -1.40 -2.13
C VAL A 149 5.68 -2.51 -1.16
N LYS A 150 5.83 -2.25 0.14
CA LYS A 150 5.37 -3.13 1.21
C LYS A 150 4.22 -2.44 1.92
N ALA A 151 3.05 -3.09 1.94
CA ALA A 151 1.88 -2.61 2.66
C ALA A 151 1.60 -3.56 3.82
N SER A 152 1.66 -3.04 5.04
CA SER A 152 1.50 -3.81 6.27
C SER A 152 0.46 -3.17 7.18
N ILE A 153 -0.22 -4.00 7.95
CA ILE A 153 -1.10 -3.57 9.04
C ILE A 153 -0.27 -3.65 10.32
N ILE A 154 -0.20 -2.54 11.05
CA ILE A 154 0.54 -2.45 12.31
C ILE A 154 -0.38 -2.02 13.45
N SER A 155 -0.01 -2.35 14.68
CA SER A 155 -0.72 -1.91 15.88
C SER A 155 -0.43 -0.44 16.19
N GLN A 156 -1.10 0.10 17.20
CA GLN A 156 -0.76 1.41 17.77
C GLN A 156 0.69 1.46 18.28
N ASP A 157 1.21 0.34 18.78
CA ASP A 157 2.58 0.18 19.29
C ASP A 157 3.58 -0.18 18.17
N GLU A 158 3.18 -0.02 16.91
CA GLU A 158 3.99 -0.29 15.70
C GLU A 158 4.39 -1.76 15.49
N GLU A 159 3.76 -2.67 16.22
CA GLU A 159 3.94 -4.11 16.01
C GLU A 159 3.26 -4.56 14.71
N TYR A 160 3.94 -5.40 13.93
CA TYR A 160 3.37 -6.00 12.74
C TYR A 160 2.21 -6.95 13.09
N LEU A 161 1.05 -6.74 12.45
CA LEU A 161 -0.15 -7.55 12.62
C LEU A 161 -0.41 -8.45 11.41
N SER A 162 -0.31 -7.92 10.19
CA SER A 162 -0.62 -8.66 8.95
C SER A 162 -0.06 -7.95 7.71
N ASP A 163 0.08 -8.68 6.60
CA ASP A 163 0.20 -8.08 5.27
C ASP A 163 -1.16 -7.49 4.85
N ALA A 164 -1.16 -6.32 4.21
CA ALA A 164 -2.39 -5.61 3.87
C ALA A 164 -3.20 -6.33 2.78
N TYR A 165 -2.54 -6.88 1.76
CA TYR A 165 -3.20 -7.60 0.68
C TYR A 165 -3.73 -8.94 1.15
N GLU A 166 -2.96 -9.65 1.99
CA GLU A 166 -3.42 -10.88 2.65
C GLU A 166 -4.66 -10.63 3.51
N CYS A 167 -4.66 -9.55 4.29
CA CYS A 167 -5.81 -9.18 5.12
C CYS A 167 -7.06 -8.90 4.27
N LEU A 168 -6.92 -8.21 3.13
CA LEU A 168 -8.01 -7.95 2.19
C LEU A 168 -8.54 -9.25 1.58
N SER A 169 -7.67 -10.15 1.12
CA SER A 169 -8.07 -11.45 0.56
C SER A 169 -8.86 -12.26 1.57
N LYS A 170 -8.32 -12.43 2.79
CA LYS A 170 -8.99 -13.16 3.88
C LYS A 170 -10.28 -12.49 4.34
N SER A 171 -10.42 -11.17 4.18
CA SER A 171 -11.66 -10.46 4.49
C SER A 171 -12.74 -10.76 3.45
N LEU A 172 -12.38 -10.80 2.16
CA LEU A 172 -13.31 -11.17 1.08
C LEU A 172 -13.78 -12.62 1.20
N GLU A 173 -12.87 -13.54 1.52
CA GLU A 173 -13.20 -14.94 1.82
C GLU A 173 -14.18 -15.05 2.99
N ALA A 174 -13.91 -14.36 4.10
CA ALA A 174 -14.79 -14.32 5.27
C ALA A 174 -16.19 -13.79 4.93
N TRP A 175 -16.31 -12.76 4.09
CA TRP A 175 -17.61 -12.27 3.63
C TRP A 175 -18.38 -13.34 2.84
N GLY A 176 -17.69 -14.12 2.00
CA GLY A 176 -18.28 -15.26 1.29
C GLY A 176 -18.80 -16.32 2.25
N GLU A 177 -17.99 -16.72 3.23
CA GLU A 177 -18.38 -17.72 4.24
C GLU A 177 -19.60 -17.27 5.06
N ILE A 178 -19.62 -16.02 5.53
CA ILE A 178 -20.76 -15.44 6.25
C ILE A 178 -22.00 -15.44 5.38
N SER A 179 -21.88 -15.01 4.11
CA SER A 179 -22.99 -14.97 3.17
C SER A 179 -23.58 -16.35 2.93
N SER A 180 -22.76 -17.38 2.72
CA SER A 180 -23.22 -18.76 2.54
C SER A 180 -23.89 -19.30 3.80
N LYS A 181 -23.25 -19.10 4.96
CA LYS A 181 -23.73 -19.60 6.26
C LYS A 181 -25.15 -19.14 6.60
N PHE A 182 -25.50 -17.90 6.27
CA PHE A 182 -26.82 -17.34 6.60
C PHE A 182 -27.82 -17.32 5.44
N SER A 183 -27.37 -17.59 4.21
CA SER A 183 -28.27 -17.77 3.05
C SER A 183 -28.93 -19.15 3.00
N ASP A 184 -28.25 -20.19 3.54
CA ASP A 184 -28.70 -21.59 3.47
C ASP A 184 -29.59 -22.05 4.66
N ILE A 185 -30.04 -21.13 5.53
CA ILE A 185 -30.86 -21.40 6.73
C ILE A 185 -32.31 -20.94 6.52
#